data_AF-A0A821H2P1-F1
#
_entry.id   AF-A0A821H2P1-F1
#
_cell.length_a   1.000
_cell.length_b   1.000
_cell.length_c   1.000
_cell.angle_alpha   90.00
_cell.angle_beta   90.00
_cell.angle_gamma   90.00
#
_symmetry.space_group_name_H-M   'P 1'
#
loop_
_entity.id
_entity.type
_entity.pdbx_description
1 polymer ?
#
loop_
_entity_poly.entity_id
_entity_poly.type
_entity_poly.pdbx_seq_one_letter_code
_entity_poly.pdbx_strand_id
1 'polypeptide(L)'
;LRDDKPLFDDQVFIHYVGSELDGKIFVNSRDRDEKFSFSLGKGEVIPAWDLGVATMKRGEIARFLSIPKYAYGLKGEKKYRSATNVIFEIELLDFVGKDLSDENDGSIIRRIIHRGEGRKPPNEDGTVEIKLKGIYQDNVFDERTVQFIVGLAFLQHIPLGLIEMIDSCFNVIPTEH
;
A
#
# COMPACT_ATOMS: atom_id res chain seq x y z
N LEU A 1 5.52 -17.15 4.57
CA LEU A 1 6.79 -16.39 4.59
C LEU A 1 6.50 -15.08 5.29
N ARG A 2 7.20 -14.75 6.38
CA ARG A 2 6.95 -13.51 7.12
C ARG A 2 7.35 -12.33 6.23
N ASP A 3 6.36 -11.56 5.80
CA ASP A 3 6.55 -10.26 5.16
C ASP A 3 7.35 -9.35 6.11
N ASP A 4 8.63 -9.16 5.84
CA ASP A 4 9.51 -8.30 6.63
C ASP A 4 9.51 -6.85 6.14
N LYS A 5 8.77 -6.55 5.07
CA LYS A 5 8.66 -5.24 4.42
C LYS A 5 7.21 -4.88 4.09
N PRO A 6 6.88 -3.58 4.03
CA PRO A 6 5.56 -3.15 3.58
C PRO A 6 5.38 -3.40 2.08
N LEU A 7 4.17 -3.81 1.70
CA LEU A 7 3.74 -4.02 0.32
C LEU A 7 2.96 -2.80 -0.18
N PHE A 8 2.71 -2.76 -1.48
CA PHE A 8 1.89 -1.70 -2.06
C PHE A 8 0.51 -1.64 -1.41
N ASP A 9 0.03 -0.42 -1.15
CA ASP A 9 -1.26 -0.11 -0.52
C ASP A 9 -1.35 -0.47 0.97
N ASP A 10 -0.27 -1.02 1.58
CA ASP A 10 -0.18 -1.15 3.04
C ASP A 10 -0.23 0.23 3.71
N GLN A 11 -0.87 0.28 4.88
CA GLN A 11 -0.78 1.43 5.76
C GLN A 11 0.55 1.35 6.52
N VAL A 12 1.44 2.33 6.30
CA VAL A 12 2.74 2.40 7.00
C VAL A 12 2.72 3.46 8.08
N PHE A 13 3.49 3.26 9.13
CA PHE A 13 3.63 4.16 10.27
C PHE A 13 5.10 4.49 10.49
N ILE A 14 5.44 5.77 10.49
CA ILE A 14 6.83 6.22 10.55
C ILE A 14 7.02 7.37 11.53
N HIS A 15 8.26 7.50 12.00
CA HIS A 15 8.81 8.79 12.36
C HIS A 15 9.79 9.25 11.30
N TYR A 16 9.91 10.56 11.12
CA TYR A 16 10.87 11.17 10.21
C TYR A 16 11.45 12.48 10.73
N VAL A 17 12.65 12.79 10.23
CA VAL A 17 13.33 14.09 10.31
C VAL A 17 13.76 14.48 8.91
N GLY A 18 13.38 15.67 8.46
CA GLY A 18 13.79 16.25 7.18
C GLY A 18 14.75 17.41 7.38
N SER A 19 15.88 17.37 6.68
CA SER A 19 16.91 18.41 6.71
C SER A 19 17.42 18.76 5.33
N GLU A 20 18.05 19.92 5.23
CA GLU A 20 18.87 20.27 4.08
C GLU A 20 20.23 19.56 4.11
N LEU A 21 21.01 19.75 3.04
CA LEU A 21 22.38 19.23 2.94
C LEU A 21 23.35 19.83 3.98
N ASP A 22 23.08 21.06 4.44
CA ASP A 22 23.88 21.70 5.49
C ASP A 22 23.48 21.25 6.91
N GLY A 23 22.52 20.32 7.02
CA GLY A 23 22.02 19.79 8.29
C GLY A 23 20.89 20.62 8.91
N LYS A 24 20.49 21.75 8.32
CA LYS A 24 19.36 22.55 8.85
C LYS A 24 18.05 21.76 8.74
N ILE A 25 17.53 21.33 9.89
CA ILE A 25 16.24 20.64 10.02
C ILE A 25 15.12 21.62 9.64
N PHE A 26 14.18 21.16 8.83
CA PHE A 26 12.98 21.92 8.47
C PHE A 26 11.68 21.21 8.88
N VAL A 27 11.75 19.92 9.20
CA VAL A 27 10.60 19.17 9.71
C VAL A 27 11.07 18.02 10.60
N ASN A 28 10.35 17.79 11.69
CA ASN A 28 10.52 16.64 12.56
C ASN A 28 9.14 16.18 13.03
N SER A 29 8.85 14.89 12.89
CA SER A 29 7.61 14.29 13.39
C SER A 29 7.60 14.18 14.92
N ARG A 30 8.76 13.98 15.55
CA ARG A 30 8.86 13.79 17.00
C ARG A 30 8.63 15.09 17.78
N ASP A 31 8.86 16.25 17.18
CA ASP A 31 8.53 17.54 17.80
C ASP A 31 7.02 17.71 18.03
N ARG A 32 6.19 16.87 17.39
CA ARG A 32 4.73 16.86 17.53
C ARG A 32 4.21 15.67 18.32
N ASP A 33 5.09 14.80 18.82
CA ASP A 33 4.74 13.52 19.48
C ASP A 33 3.74 12.65 18.69
N GLU A 34 3.74 12.79 17.36
CA GLU A 34 2.76 12.13 16.49
C GLU A 34 3.49 11.35 15.39
N LYS A 35 3.18 10.05 15.31
CA LYS A 35 3.60 9.20 14.19
C LYS A 35 2.89 9.66 12.92
N PHE A 36 3.58 9.60 11.80
CA PHE A 36 2.97 9.86 10.50
C PHE A 36 2.59 8.55 9.82
N SER A 37 1.46 8.54 9.13
CA SER A 37 1.00 7.35 8.41
C SER A 37 0.46 7.69 7.03
N PHE A 38 0.71 6.80 6.07
CA PHE A 38 0.25 6.95 4.68
C PHE A 38 0.09 5.57 4.01
N SER A 39 -0.62 5.54 2.89
CA SER A 39 -0.76 4.36 2.04
C SER A 39 0.44 4.24 1.10
N LEU A 40 1.24 3.17 1.22
CA LEU A 40 2.50 3.04 0.49
C LEU A 40 2.30 2.91 -1.03
N GLY A 41 3.02 3.74 -1.79
CA GLY A 41 3.11 3.64 -3.25
C GLY A 41 1.94 4.28 -4.00
N LYS A 42 1.05 4.99 -3.29
CA LYS A 42 -0.15 5.65 -3.83
C LYS A 42 0.07 7.11 -4.20
N GLY A 43 1.29 7.64 -4.02
CA GLY A 43 1.61 9.03 -4.30
C GLY A 43 1.03 10.01 -3.27
N GLU A 44 0.72 9.54 -2.06
CA GLU A 44 0.30 10.39 -0.93
C GLU A 44 1.47 11.20 -0.34
N VAL A 45 2.69 10.75 -0.60
CA VAL A 45 3.95 11.36 -0.13
C VAL A 45 4.88 11.61 -1.32
N ILE A 46 6.03 12.26 -1.07
CA ILE A 46 7.03 12.48 -2.11
C ILE A 46 7.52 11.14 -2.70
N PRO A 47 7.87 11.09 -3.99
CA PRO A 47 8.27 9.83 -4.64
C PRO A 47 9.43 9.09 -3.97
N ALA A 48 10.38 9.80 -3.36
CA ALA A 48 11.48 9.19 -2.63
C ALA A 48 11.01 8.35 -1.43
N TRP A 49 9.93 8.76 -0.76
CA TRP A 49 9.39 8.02 0.38
C TRP A 49 8.67 6.75 -0.07
N ASP A 50 7.83 6.86 -1.11
CA ASP A 50 7.15 5.70 -1.70
C ASP A 50 8.15 4.62 -2.16
N LEU A 51 9.27 5.02 -2.75
CA LEU A 51 10.32 4.10 -3.17
C LEU A 51 11.17 3.60 -2.00
N GLY A 52 11.57 4.49 -1.10
CA GLY A 52 12.50 4.19 -0.01
C GLY A 52 11.88 3.33 1.08
N VAL A 53 10.69 3.70 1.57
CA VAL A 53 9.99 2.98 2.65
C VAL A 53 9.61 1.56 2.22
N ALA A 54 9.33 1.34 0.94
CA ALA A 54 9.11 -0.01 0.39
C ALA A 54 10.32 -0.96 0.53
N THR A 55 11.52 -0.41 0.74
CA THR A 55 12.73 -1.22 0.94
C THR A 55 13.03 -1.54 2.40
N MET A 56 12.41 -0.83 3.33
CA MET A 56 12.71 -0.88 4.76
C MET A 56 12.05 -2.05 5.46
N LYS A 57 12.67 -2.51 6.56
CA LYS A 57 12.07 -3.44 7.51
C LYS A 57 11.45 -2.72 8.71
N ARG A 58 10.51 -3.38 9.36
CA ARG A 58 9.96 -2.91 10.65
C ARG A 58 11.08 -2.67 11.66
N GLY A 59 11.07 -1.51 12.30
CA GLY A 59 12.08 -1.01 13.23
C GLY A 59 13.35 -0.44 12.58
N GLU A 60 13.46 -0.45 11.24
CA GLU A 60 14.63 0.08 10.54
C GLU A 60 14.64 1.62 10.58
N ILE A 61 15.84 2.19 10.74
CA ILE A 61 16.10 3.62 10.55
C ILE A 61 17.01 3.79 9.33
N ALA A 62 16.56 4.54 8.33
CA ALA A 62 17.28 4.77 7.08
C ALA A 62 17.33 6.25 6.71
N ARG A 63 18.39 6.66 5.98
CA ARG A 63 18.54 8.01 5.44
C ARG A 63 18.41 8.03 3.93
N PHE A 64 17.57 8.91 3.41
CA PHE A 64 17.29 9.06 1.99
C PHE A 64 17.68 10.46 1.51
N LEU A 65 18.69 10.53 0.65
CA LEU A 65 19.00 11.74 -0.12
C LEU A 65 18.05 11.83 -1.32
N SER A 66 17.20 12.85 -1.33
CA SER A 66 16.15 13.03 -2.34
C SER A 66 16.45 14.25 -3.19
N ILE A 67 16.72 14.04 -4.48
CA ILE A 67 16.85 15.13 -5.46
C ILE A 67 15.48 15.76 -5.76
N PRO A 68 15.40 16.99 -6.30
CA PRO A 68 14.12 17.68 -6.54
C PRO A 68 13.06 16.84 -7.24
N LYS A 69 13.44 16.05 -8.26
CA LYS A 69 12.54 15.17 -9.01
C LYS A 69 11.80 14.15 -8.12
N TYR A 70 12.43 13.68 -7.05
CA TYR A 70 11.86 12.70 -6.11
C TYR A 70 11.42 13.33 -4.78
N ALA A 71 11.48 14.66 -4.68
CA ALA A 71 11.05 15.46 -3.53
C ALA A 71 9.98 16.47 -3.97
N TYR A 72 10.25 17.77 -3.84
CA TYR A 72 9.28 18.85 -4.05
C TYR A 72 9.30 19.48 -5.46
N GLY A 73 10.04 18.88 -6.40
CA GLY A 73 10.16 19.35 -7.77
C GLY A 73 10.89 20.70 -7.92
N LEU A 74 10.93 21.19 -9.16
CA LEU A 74 11.57 22.48 -9.49
C LEU A 74 10.71 23.68 -9.07
N LYS A 75 9.38 23.53 -9.06
CA LYS A 75 8.46 24.60 -8.64
C LYS A 75 8.34 24.72 -7.12
N GLY A 76 8.74 23.68 -6.37
CA GLY A 76 8.49 23.57 -4.93
C GLY A 76 7.00 23.39 -4.61
N GLU A 77 6.70 22.95 -3.40
CA GLU A 77 5.38 23.19 -2.79
C GLU A 77 5.44 24.47 -1.97
N LYS A 78 4.29 25.14 -1.81
CA LYS A 78 4.07 26.51 -1.26
C LYS A 78 4.73 26.86 0.10
N LYS A 79 5.55 25.98 0.69
CA LYS A 79 6.32 26.17 1.93
C LYS A 79 7.75 25.58 1.91
N TYR A 80 8.14 24.81 0.90
CA TYR A 80 9.39 24.05 0.88
C TYR A 80 10.28 24.43 -0.31
N ARG A 81 11.59 24.36 -0.08
CA ARG A 81 12.64 24.96 -0.91
C ARG A 81 12.64 24.34 -2.30
N SER A 82 12.18 25.13 -3.28
CA SER A 82 12.21 24.75 -4.68
C SER A 82 13.62 24.38 -5.13
N ALA A 83 13.73 23.36 -5.97
CA ALA A 83 14.97 22.98 -6.66
C ALA A 83 16.19 22.63 -5.76
N THR A 84 15.98 22.15 -4.53
CA THR A 84 17.07 21.69 -3.65
C THR A 84 16.99 20.20 -3.34
N ASN A 85 18.14 19.58 -3.08
CA ASN A 85 18.20 18.24 -2.52
C ASN A 85 17.86 18.31 -1.02
N VAL A 86 17.14 17.31 -0.54
CA VAL A 86 16.78 17.18 0.88
C VAL A 86 17.15 15.81 1.39
N ILE A 87 17.44 15.71 2.68
CA ILE A 87 17.74 14.45 3.36
C ILE A 87 16.57 14.15 4.30
N PHE A 88 16.09 12.90 4.27
CA PHE A 88 15.14 12.39 5.25
C PHE A 88 15.74 11.22 6.00
N GLU A 89 15.78 11.31 7.33
CA GLU A 89 15.95 10.16 8.21
C GLU A 89 14.56 9.65 8.57
N ILE A 90 14.26 8.38 8.28
CA ILE A 90 12.96 7.75 8.50
C ILE A 90 13.17 6.53 9.38
N GLU A 91 12.36 6.41 10.43
CA GLU A 91 12.17 5.18 11.22
C GLU A 91 10.85 4.54 10.80
N LEU A 92 10.90 3.30 10.31
CA LEU A 92 9.69 2.52 10.01
C LEU A 92 9.21 1.82 11.28
N LEU A 93 8.18 2.36 11.92
CA LEU A 93 7.67 1.84 13.18
C LEU A 93 6.87 0.55 12.97
N ASP A 94 5.93 0.60 12.03
CA ASP A 94 4.97 -0.46 11.77
C ASP A 94 4.42 -0.34 10.35
N PHE A 95 3.85 -1.43 9.85
CA PHE A 95 2.98 -1.45 8.68
C PHE A 95 1.93 -2.56 8.83
N VAL A 96 0.73 -2.31 8.32
CA VAL A 96 -0.37 -3.28 8.28
C VAL A 96 -0.98 -3.33 6.89
N GLY A 97 -1.61 -4.45 6.55
CA GLY A 97 -2.41 -4.53 5.32
C GLY A 97 -3.56 -3.52 5.34
N LYS A 98 -4.11 -3.20 4.18
CA LYS A 98 -5.23 -2.28 4.05
C LYS A 98 -6.48 -2.92 4.63
N ASP A 99 -7.13 -2.23 5.56
CA ASP A 99 -8.47 -2.59 6.02
C ASP A 99 -9.49 -2.20 4.95
N LEU A 100 -10.31 -3.17 4.56
CA LEU A 100 -11.38 -3.03 3.58
C LEU A 100 -12.77 -3.18 4.19
N SER A 101 -12.86 -3.41 5.50
CA SER A 101 -14.14 -3.46 6.20
C SER A 101 -14.78 -2.07 6.23
N ASP A 102 -16.11 -2.02 6.09
CA ASP A 102 -16.87 -0.76 6.15
C ASP A 102 -16.68 -0.04 7.49
N GLU A 103 -16.51 -0.80 8.58
CA GLU A 103 -16.37 -0.28 9.94
C GLU A 103 -14.92 0.03 10.34
N ASN A 104 -13.93 -0.29 9.49
CA ASN A 104 -12.49 -0.23 9.82
C ASN A 104 -12.15 -1.03 11.10
N ASP A 105 -12.72 -2.23 11.22
CA ASP A 105 -12.61 -3.10 12.39
C ASP A 105 -11.52 -4.19 12.25
N GLY A 106 -10.83 -4.21 11.11
CA GLY A 106 -9.80 -5.20 10.79
C GLY A 106 -10.32 -6.58 10.41
N SER A 107 -11.63 -6.74 10.18
CA SER A 107 -12.22 -8.03 9.78
C SER A 107 -11.80 -8.48 8.37
N ILE A 108 -11.45 -7.53 7.49
CA ILE A 108 -11.04 -7.78 6.11
C ILE A 108 -9.75 -7.01 5.83
N ILE A 109 -8.61 -7.70 5.94
CA ILE A 109 -7.29 -7.13 5.66
C ILE A 109 -6.76 -7.62 4.33
N ARG A 110 -6.41 -6.69 3.43
CA ARG A 110 -5.78 -6.98 2.14
C ARG A 110 -4.30 -6.64 2.13
N ARG A 111 -3.51 -7.54 1.54
CA ARG A 111 -2.07 -7.38 1.24
C ARG A 111 -1.85 -7.63 -0.24
N ILE A 112 -1.34 -6.65 -0.99
CA ILE A 112 -1.12 -6.81 -2.43
C ILE A 112 0.25 -7.45 -2.67
N ILE A 113 0.26 -8.76 -2.96
CA ILE A 113 1.50 -9.51 -3.22
C ILE A 113 2.10 -9.16 -4.59
N HIS A 114 1.24 -9.07 -5.61
CA HIS A 114 1.62 -8.65 -6.96
C HIS A 114 0.64 -7.58 -7.44
N ARG A 115 1.16 -6.43 -7.89
CA ARG A 115 0.33 -5.40 -8.50
C ARG A 115 -0.19 -5.93 -9.83
N GLY A 116 -1.51 -5.89 -10.04
CA GLY A 116 -2.07 -6.11 -11.37
C GLY A 116 -1.85 -4.91 -12.30
N GLU A 117 -2.15 -5.08 -13.58
CA GLU A 117 -1.81 -4.11 -14.65
C GLU A 117 -3.00 -3.24 -15.12
N GLY A 118 -4.21 -3.58 -14.70
CA GLY A 118 -5.43 -2.84 -15.05
C GLY A 118 -5.53 -1.43 -14.40
N ARG A 119 -6.54 -0.67 -14.83
CA ARG A 119 -6.89 0.64 -14.24
C ARG A 119 -8.30 0.71 -13.68
N LYS A 120 -9.13 -0.29 -13.96
CA LYS A 120 -10.53 -0.37 -13.56
C LYS A 120 -10.79 -1.73 -12.90
N PRO A 121 -11.70 -1.79 -11.92
CA PRO A 121 -12.21 -3.07 -11.46
C PRO A 121 -12.95 -3.77 -12.61
N PRO A 122 -13.15 -5.09 -12.54
CA PRO A 122 -14.06 -5.77 -13.47
C PRO A 122 -15.45 -5.13 -13.43
N ASN A 123 -16.13 -5.06 -14.58
CA ASN A 123 -17.49 -4.50 -14.67
C ASN A 123 -18.47 -5.35 -13.85
N GLU A 124 -19.58 -4.76 -13.37
CA GLU A 124 -20.60 -5.46 -12.54
C GLU A 124 -21.17 -6.74 -13.19
N ASP A 125 -21.13 -6.82 -14.53
CA ASP A 125 -21.56 -7.99 -15.32
C ASP A 125 -20.41 -8.73 -16.00
N GLY A 126 -19.16 -8.40 -15.68
CA GLY A 126 -17.98 -9.04 -16.24
C GLY A 126 -17.77 -10.44 -15.68
N THR A 127 -17.32 -11.36 -16.53
CA THR A 127 -16.80 -12.66 -16.09
C THR A 127 -15.39 -12.47 -15.55
N VAL A 128 -15.15 -13.01 -14.36
CA VAL A 128 -13.84 -13.04 -13.70
C VAL A 128 -13.41 -14.47 -13.47
N GLU A 129 -12.11 -14.73 -13.62
CA GLU A 129 -11.47 -15.96 -13.15
C GLU A 129 -10.60 -15.64 -11.95
N ILE A 130 -10.80 -16.36 -10.85
CA ILE A 130 -9.93 -16.27 -9.68
C ILE A 130 -9.34 -17.63 -9.36
N LYS A 131 -8.09 -17.63 -8.90
CA LYS A 131 -7.51 -18.76 -8.17
C LYS A 131 -7.54 -18.43 -6.68
N LEU A 132 -8.28 -19.22 -5.91
CA LEU A 132 -8.44 -19.02 -4.46
C LEU A 132 -7.78 -20.15 -3.69
N LYS A 133 -7.30 -19.82 -2.48
CA LYS A 133 -6.75 -20.77 -1.52
C LYS A 133 -7.13 -20.35 -0.10
N GLY A 134 -8.03 -21.11 0.53
CA GLY A 134 -8.45 -20.95 1.92
C GLY A 134 -7.55 -21.74 2.86
N ILE A 135 -7.07 -21.08 3.92
CA ILE A 135 -6.19 -21.68 4.94
C ILE A 135 -6.81 -21.41 6.31
N TYR A 136 -6.88 -22.43 7.16
CA TYR A 136 -7.31 -22.32 8.55
C TYR A 136 -6.35 -23.11 9.44
N GLN A 137 -5.77 -22.45 10.47
CA GLN A 137 -4.77 -23.06 11.36
C GLN A 137 -3.68 -23.80 10.57
N ASP A 138 -3.10 -23.13 9.57
CA ASP A 138 -2.08 -23.65 8.64
C ASP A 138 -2.52 -24.79 7.69
N ASN A 139 -3.77 -25.27 7.78
CA ASN A 139 -4.31 -26.28 6.89
C ASN A 139 -5.07 -25.65 5.72
N VAL A 140 -4.75 -26.10 4.51
CA VAL A 140 -5.50 -25.71 3.30
C VAL A 140 -6.82 -26.49 3.30
N PHE A 141 -7.96 -25.78 3.26
CA PHE A 141 -9.29 -26.40 3.24
C PHE A 141 -10.05 -26.18 1.92
N ASP A 142 -9.67 -25.18 1.13
CA ASP A 142 -10.20 -24.92 -0.21
C ASP A 142 -9.05 -24.43 -1.11
N GLU A 143 -8.88 -25.00 -2.30
CA GLU A 143 -7.92 -24.54 -3.30
C GLU A 143 -8.48 -24.88 -4.69
N ARG A 144 -8.92 -23.85 -5.40
CA ARG A 144 -9.60 -24.02 -6.69
C ARG A 144 -9.48 -22.77 -7.56
N THR A 145 -9.68 -22.97 -8.86
CA THR A 145 -9.94 -21.89 -9.81
C THR A 145 -11.44 -21.83 -10.06
N VAL A 146 -12.02 -20.64 -10.00
CA VAL A 146 -13.46 -20.41 -10.18
C VAL A 146 -13.66 -19.27 -11.17
N GLN A 147 -14.56 -19.47 -12.12
CA GLN A 147 -15.06 -18.42 -13.01
C GLN A 147 -16.48 -18.04 -12.62
N PHE A 148 -16.77 -16.75 -12.53
CA PHE A 148 -18.11 -16.26 -12.19
C PHE A 148 -18.33 -14.83 -12.68
N ILE A 149 -19.60 -14.40 -12.69
CA ILE A 149 -19.98 -13.01 -12.96
C ILE A 149 -19.92 -12.25 -11.64
N VAL A 150 -19.24 -11.09 -11.58
CA VAL A 150 -18.96 -10.32 -10.34
C VAL A 150 -20.20 -10.22 -9.42
N GLY A 151 -21.36 -9.81 -9.93
CA GLY A 151 -22.61 -9.73 -9.16
C GLY A 151 -23.27 -11.06 -8.74
N LEU A 152 -22.74 -12.20 -9.16
CA LEU A 152 -23.27 -13.55 -8.91
C LEU A 152 -22.26 -14.47 -8.18
N ALA A 153 -21.22 -13.90 -7.59
CA ALA A 153 -20.18 -14.64 -6.86
C ALA A 153 -20.73 -15.54 -5.75
N PHE A 154 -21.81 -15.12 -5.10
CA PHE A 154 -22.48 -15.86 -4.02
C PHE A 154 -22.99 -17.24 -4.46
N LEU A 155 -23.25 -17.46 -5.75
CA LEU A 155 -23.68 -18.75 -6.29
C LEU A 155 -22.56 -19.79 -6.32
N GLN A 156 -21.30 -19.40 -6.15
CA GLN A 156 -20.13 -20.29 -6.25
C GLN A 156 -19.57 -20.73 -4.88
N HIS A 157 -20.33 -20.51 -3.80
CA HIS A 157 -19.90 -20.75 -2.42
C HIS A 157 -18.61 -19.99 -2.06
N ILE A 158 -18.48 -18.76 -2.58
CA ILE A 158 -17.40 -17.82 -2.25
C ILE A 158 -17.81 -17.09 -0.95
N PRO A 159 -16.96 -17.07 0.10
CA PRO A 159 -17.27 -16.33 1.33
C PRO A 159 -17.50 -14.84 1.07
N LEU A 160 -18.44 -14.21 1.80
CA LEU A 160 -18.83 -12.81 1.58
C LEU A 160 -17.63 -11.84 1.62
N GLY A 161 -16.75 -11.97 2.62
CA GLY A 161 -15.56 -11.12 2.69
C GLY A 161 -14.61 -11.26 1.50
N LEU A 162 -14.59 -12.42 0.82
CA LEU A 162 -13.83 -12.59 -0.42
C LEU A 162 -14.51 -11.87 -1.61
N ILE A 163 -15.84 -11.78 -1.62
CA ILE A 163 -16.58 -10.99 -2.64
C ILE A 163 -16.23 -9.51 -2.50
N GLU A 164 -16.31 -8.97 -1.28
CA GLU A 164 -15.94 -7.58 -0.98
C GLU A 164 -14.48 -7.27 -1.35
N MET A 165 -13.57 -8.21 -1.10
CA MET A 165 -12.18 -8.10 -1.54
C MET A 165 -12.06 -8.02 -3.08
N ILE A 166 -12.80 -8.84 -3.81
CA ILE A 166 -12.75 -8.87 -5.28
C ILE A 166 -13.30 -7.59 -5.89
N ASP A 167 -14.38 -7.03 -5.33
CA ASP A 167 -14.94 -5.76 -5.79
C ASP A 167 -13.97 -4.59 -5.58
N SER A 168 -13.18 -4.65 -4.51
CA SER A 168 -12.11 -3.67 -4.23
C SER A 168 -10.84 -3.89 -5.06
N CYS A 169 -10.70 -5.04 -5.73
CA CYS A 169 -9.56 -5.36 -6.55
C CYS A 169 -9.68 -4.66 -7.90
N PHE A 170 -8.95 -3.55 -8.03
CA PHE A 170 -8.46 -3.17 -9.34
C PHE A 170 -7.61 -4.34 -9.85
N ASN A 171 -7.87 -4.80 -11.07
CA ASN A 171 -6.98 -5.66 -11.85
C ASN A 171 -7.25 -7.17 -11.78
N VAL A 172 -8.50 -7.58 -11.84
CA VAL A 172 -8.80 -8.88 -12.46
C VAL A 172 -8.60 -8.72 -13.97
N ILE A 173 -7.76 -9.56 -14.58
CA ILE A 173 -7.60 -9.59 -16.03
C ILE A 173 -8.96 -9.99 -16.61
N PRO A 174 -9.63 -9.15 -17.41
CA PRO A 174 -10.82 -9.56 -18.13
C PRO A 174 -10.43 -10.70 -19.07
N THR A 175 -11.13 -11.83 -19.03
CA THR A 175 -11.01 -12.82 -20.10
C THR A 175 -11.70 -12.23 -21.33
N GLU A 176 -10.91 -11.87 -22.36
CA GLU A 176 -11.46 -11.50 -23.66
C GLU A 176 -12.23 -12.70 -24.23
N HIS A 177 -13.48 -12.46 -24.61
CA HIS A 177 -14.24 -13.31 -25.54
C HIS A 177 -14.24 -12.64 -26.91
#